data_AF-A0A2W2DZU8-F1
#
_entry.id   AF-A0A2W2DZU8-F1
#
_cell.length_a   1.000
_cell.length_b   1.000
_cell.length_c   1.000
_cell.angle_alpha   90.00
_cell.angle_beta   90.00
_cell.angle_gamma   90.00
#
_symmetry.space_group_name_H-M   'P 1'
#
loop_
_entity.id
_entity.type
_entity.pdbx_description
1 polymer ?
#
loop_
_entity_poly.entity_id
_entity_poly.type
_entity_poly.pdbx_seq_one_letter_code
_entity_poly.pdbx_strand_id
1 'polypeptide(L)'
;MEAHPEPEPALRAILDDQGARARTRFAALYALLLRLRREERHAEYAAVVREHEAEFGSEPYFHTFRAIAARTRGDLASLRSAVEYSRHAVAAMPDVPAVVHQLAAFWVEYLERLETPQRTHDFDEVERHVDRAISLSQGRVAHYFETKGRVLALRGEFEAARSAVAQAIELEPRASRDYLRRLTQYQATRVRIDLMQERARWAQAHERFRTELAEFKAQQLQLLGLLAAVVAFIATAGNIASQAGGIYGIRLMLVASGAVGVVFGTFSLVNNSRVRRVAVAVVFGCALIGAGIFVPASWMS
;
A
#
# COMPACT_ATOMS: atom_id res chain seq x y z
N MET A 1 -21.17 -45.43 0.26
CA MET A 1 -21.17 -44.17 -0.52
C MET A 1 -21.25 -44.60 -1.97
N GLU A 2 -22.46 -44.69 -2.52
CA GLU A 2 -22.65 -45.13 -3.92
C GLU A 2 -21.84 -44.23 -4.83
N ALA A 3 -21.02 -44.84 -5.69
CA ALA A 3 -20.32 -44.14 -6.74
C ALA A 3 -21.39 -43.61 -7.70
N HIS A 4 -21.75 -42.33 -7.54
CA HIS A 4 -22.55 -41.65 -8.53
C HIS A 4 -21.88 -41.84 -9.90
N PRO A 5 -22.64 -42.22 -10.95
CA PRO A 5 -22.06 -42.44 -12.27
C PRO A 5 -21.29 -41.19 -12.70
N GLU A 6 -20.10 -41.39 -13.27
CA GLU A 6 -19.30 -40.27 -13.75
C GLU A 6 -20.08 -39.55 -14.85
N PRO A 7 -20.49 -38.28 -14.64
CA PRO A 7 -21.34 -37.57 -15.60
C PRO A 7 -20.55 -37.06 -16.80
N GLU A 8 -19.21 -37.07 -16.75
CA GLU A 8 -18.35 -36.46 -17.76
C GLU A 8 -18.45 -37.11 -19.14
N PRO A 9 -18.41 -38.46 -19.29
CA PRO A 9 -18.61 -39.09 -20.60
C PRO A 9 -19.97 -38.74 -21.23
N ALA A 10 -21.03 -38.66 -20.42
CA ALA A 10 -22.35 -38.28 -20.90
C ALA A 10 -22.41 -36.80 -21.35
N LEU A 11 -21.76 -35.90 -20.61
CA LEU A 11 -21.66 -34.49 -20.98
C LEU A 11 -20.89 -34.30 -22.29
N ARG A 12 -19.78 -35.02 -22.49
CA ARG A 12 -19.01 -34.98 -23.73
C ARG A 12 -19.81 -35.55 -24.91
N ALA A 13 -20.49 -36.68 -24.72
CA ALA A 13 -21.36 -37.25 -25.75
C ALA A 13 -22.46 -36.27 -26.21
N ILE A 14 -23.10 -35.55 -25.28
CA ILE A 14 -24.09 -34.53 -25.62
C ILE A 14 -23.45 -33.35 -26.35
N LEU A 15 -22.25 -32.93 -25.92
CA LEU A 15 -21.52 -31.82 -26.52
C LEU A 15 -21.09 -32.11 -27.96
N ASP A 16 -20.71 -33.36 -28.25
CA ASP A 16 -20.24 -33.83 -29.55
C ASP A 16 -21.40 -34.16 -30.52
N ASP A 17 -22.61 -34.40 -30.01
CA ASP A 17 -23.80 -34.71 -30.81
C ASP A 17 -24.30 -33.48 -31.60
N GLN A 18 -23.88 -33.39 -32.87
CA GLN A 18 -24.28 -32.33 -33.80
C GLN A 18 -25.79 -32.34 -34.12
N GLY A 19 -26.51 -33.43 -33.83
CA GLY A 19 -27.96 -33.50 -33.96
C GLY A 19 -28.70 -32.85 -32.78
N ALA A 20 -28.03 -32.64 -31.65
CA ALA A 20 -28.60 -32.00 -30.48
C ALA A 20 -28.73 -30.48 -30.67
N ARG A 21 -29.74 -29.88 -30.01
CA ARG A 21 -29.95 -28.42 -30.02
C ARG A 21 -28.73 -27.70 -29.43
N ALA A 22 -28.28 -26.62 -30.07
CA ALA A 22 -27.13 -25.81 -29.62
C ALA A 22 -27.22 -25.41 -28.13
N ARG A 23 -28.41 -25.03 -27.64
CA ARG A 23 -28.64 -24.71 -26.22
C ARG A 23 -28.36 -25.89 -25.28
N THR A 24 -28.71 -27.11 -25.67
CA THR A 24 -28.45 -28.33 -24.89
C THR A 24 -26.96 -28.63 -24.86
N ARG A 25 -26.29 -28.50 -26.00
CA ARG A 25 -24.84 -28.67 -26.13
C ARG A 25 -24.09 -27.63 -25.30
N PHE A 26 -24.51 -26.36 -25.35
CA PHE A 26 -23.95 -25.30 -24.51
C PHE A 26 -24.18 -25.55 -23.01
N ALA A 27 -25.34 -26.08 -22.61
CA ALA A 27 -25.59 -26.48 -21.23
C ALA A 27 -24.66 -27.63 -20.79
N ALA A 28 -24.38 -28.59 -21.68
CA ALA A 28 -23.42 -29.66 -21.43
C ALA A 28 -21.98 -29.12 -21.30
N LEU A 29 -21.57 -28.20 -22.18
CA LEU A 29 -20.30 -27.47 -22.09
C LEU A 29 -20.18 -26.74 -20.76
N TYR A 30 -21.22 -26.00 -20.35
CA TYR A 30 -21.25 -25.29 -19.07
C TYR A 30 -21.05 -26.26 -17.89
N ALA A 31 -21.77 -27.37 -17.87
CA ALA A 31 -21.68 -28.36 -16.79
C ALA A 31 -20.30 -29.03 -16.74
N LEU A 32 -19.72 -29.36 -17.90
CA LEU A 32 -18.38 -29.92 -18.04
C LEU A 32 -17.34 -28.93 -17.50
N LEU A 33 -17.37 -27.68 -17.96
CA LEU A 33 -16.44 -26.63 -17.52
C LEU A 33 -16.59 -26.32 -16.02
N LEU A 34 -17.81 -26.31 -15.48
CA LEU A 34 -18.02 -26.14 -14.04
C LEU A 34 -17.37 -27.27 -13.24
N ARG A 35 -17.45 -28.52 -13.71
CA ARG A 35 -16.78 -29.66 -13.09
C ARG A 35 -15.26 -29.53 -13.15
N LEU A 36 -14.70 -29.31 -14.34
CA LEU A 36 -13.25 -29.14 -14.54
C LEU A 36 -12.68 -28.03 -13.65
N ARG A 37 -13.42 -26.93 -13.50
CA ARG A 37 -13.04 -25.84 -12.59
C ARG A 37 -13.02 -26.27 -11.12
N ARG A 38 -14.00 -27.06 -10.67
CA ARG A 38 -14.09 -27.52 -9.27
C ARG A 38 -13.04 -28.57 -8.93
N GLU A 39 -12.63 -29.36 -9.92
CA GLU A 39 -11.56 -30.35 -9.82
C GLU A 39 -10.16 -29.75 -10.08
N GLU A 40 -10.07 -28.44 -10.29
CA GLU A 40 -8.82 -27.71 -10.58
C GLU A 40 -8.07 -28.25 -11.82
N ARG A 41 -8.80 -28.88 -12.76
CA ARG A 41 -8.31 -29.38 -14.07
C ARG A 41 -8.16 -28.24 -15.08
N HIS A 42 -7.30 -27.30 -14.71
CA HIS A 42 -7.06 -26.01 -15.35
C HIS A 42 -6.62 -26.09 -16.81
N ALA A 43 -5.68 -26.97 -17.13
CA ALA A 43 -5.18 -27.13 -18.50
C ALA A 43 -6.28 -27.64 -19.44
N GLU A 44 -7.07 -28.60 -18.95
CA GLU A 44 -8.16 -29.21 -19.70
C GLU A 44 -9.35 -28.26 -19.84
N TYR A 45 -9.69 -27.49 -18.79
CA TYR A 45 -10.65 -26.40 -18.88
C TYR A 45 -10.30 -25.45 -20.02
N ALA A 46 -9.04 -25.00 -20.09
CA ALA A 46 -8.59 -24.10 -21.12
C ALA A 46 -8.59 -24.74 -22.52
N ALA A 47 -8.32 -26.05 -22.63
CA ALA A 47 -8.40 -26.79 -23.89
C ALA A 47 -9.83 -26.87 -24.41
N VAL A 48 -10.79 -27.27 -23.56
CA VAL A 48 -12.22 -27.37 -23.90
C VAL A 48 -12.77 -26.01 -24.33
N VAL A 49 -12.39 -24.92 -23.63
CA VAL A 49 -12.77 -23.56 -24.05
C VAL A 49 -12.24 -23.21 -25.44
N ARG A 50 -10.97 -23.51 -25.75
CA ARG A 50 -10.41 -23.20 -27.09
C ARG A 50 -11.09 -24.01 -28.19
N GLU A 51 -11.32 -25.30 -27.94
CA GLU A 51 -11.96 -26.21 -28.90
C GLU A 51 -13.37 -25.72 -29.30
N HIS A 52 -14.13 -25.21 -28.33
CA HIS A 52 -15.52 -24.84 -28.50
C HIS A 52 -15.74 -23.35 -28.79
N GLU A 53 -14.65 -22.60 -28.98
CA GLU A 53 -14.71 -21.15 -29.22
C GLU A 53 -15.32 -20.78 -30.58
N ALA A 54 -14.99 -21.54 -31.62
CA ALA A 54 -15.54 -21.31 -32.95
C ALA A 54 -17.08 -21.47 -32.98
N GLU A 55 -17.61 -22.36 -32.14
CA GLU A 55 -19.03 -22.67 -32.11
C GLU A 55 -19.81 -21.77 -31.15
N PHE A 56 -19.36 -21.67 -29.90
CA PHE A 56 -20.11 -20.98 -28.84
C PHE A 56 -19.54 -19.62 -28.47
N GLY A 57 -18.52 -19.13 -29.20
CA GLY A 57 -17.82 -17.88 -28.87
C GLY A 57 -18.68 -16.61 -28.90
N SER A 58 -19.85 -16.67 -29.54
CA SER A 58 -20.85 -15.59 -29.59
C SER A 58 -21.86 -15.64 -28.44
N GLU A 59 -21.93 -16.74 -27.69
CA GLU A 59 -22.80 -16.86 -26.52
C GLU A 59 -22.34 -15.90 -25.41
N PRO A 60 -23.21 -15.04 -24.85
CA PRO A 60 -22.82 -14.05 -23.84
C PRO A 60 -22.04 -14.64 -22.66
N TYR A 61 -22.46 -15.82 -22.20
CA TYR A 61 -21.82 -16.48 -21.06
C TYR A 61 -20.46 -17.10 -21.40
N PHE A 62 -20.13 -17.29 -22.68
CA PHE A 62 -18.83 -17.83 -23.08
C PHE A 62 -17.66 -16.90 -22.69
N HIS A 63 -17.91 -15.58 -22.61
CA HIS A 63 -16.94 -14.63 -22.07
C HIS A 63 -16.51 -14.95 -20.63
N THR A 64 -17.42 -15.47 -19.81
CA THR A 64 -17.11 -15.97 -18.45
C THR A 64 -16.06 -17.08 -18.51
N PHE A 65 -16.16 -17.99 -19.49
CA PHE A 65 -15.22 -19.10 -19.67
C PHE A 65 -13.85 -18.64 -20.16
N ARG A 66 -13.83 -17.73 -21.14
CA ARG A 66 -12.59 -17.07 -21.61
C ARG A 66 -11.85 -16.40 -20.45
N ALA A 67 -12.59 -15.70 -19.60
CA ALA A 67 -12.03 -15.04 -18.44
C ALA A 67 -11.41 -16.03 -17.44
N ILE A 68 -12.08 -17.14 -17.14
CA ILE A 68 -11.54 -18.18 -16.25
C ILE A 68 -10.27 -18.80 -16.86
N ALA A 69 -10.31 -19.18 -18.14
CA ALA A 69 -9.16 -19.76 -18.84
C ALA A 69 -7.95 -18.80 -18.86
N ALA A 70 -8.20 -17.50 -19.06
CA ALA A 70 -7.16 -16.47 -18.99
C ALA A 70 -6.59 -16.33 -17.58
N ARG A 71 -7.45 -16.17 -16.56
CA ARG A 71 -7.04 -16.04 -15.15
C ARG A 71 -6.10 -17.17 -14.70
N THR A 72 -6.39 -18.39 -15.10
CA THR A 72 -5.64 -19.59 -14.73
C THR A 72 -4.17 -19.58 -15.20
N ARG A 73 -3.81 -18.78 -16.22
CA ARG A 73 -2.40 -18.62 -16.64
C ARG A 73 -1.57 -17.82 -15.63
N GLY A 74 -2.22 -17.00 -14.80
CA GLY A 74 -1.61 -16.38 -13.61
C GLY A 74 -0.69 -15.18 -13.84
N ASP A 75 -0.25 -14.92 -15.07
CA ASP A 75 0.54 -13.72 -15.40
C ASP A 75 -0.33 -12.45 -15.46
N LEU A 76 0.31 -11.28 -15.30
CA LEU A 76 -0.39 -10.00 -15.21
C LEU A 76 -1.17 -9.64 -16.49
N ALA A 77 -0.64 -10.00 -17.67
CA ALA A 77 -1.31 -9.75 -18.94
C ALA A 77 -2.56 -10.63 -19.09
N SER A 78 -2.47 -11.90 -18.69
CA SER A 78 -3.60 -12.82 -18.69
C SER A 78 -4.68 -12.43 -17.67
N LEU A 79 -4.31 -11.89 -16.51
CA LEU A 79 -5.28 -11.35 -15.55
C LEU A 79 -6.00 -10.11 -16.09
N ARG A 80 -5.27 -9.21 -16.76
CA ARG A 80 -5.89 -8.09 -17.47
C ARG A 80 -6.89 -8.60 -18.51
N SER A 81 -6.51 -9.58 -19.33
CA SER A 81 -7.44 -10.20 -20.29
C SER A 81 -8.65 -10.84 -19.61
N ALA A 82 -8.47 -11.45 -18.44
CA ALA A 82 -9.58 -12.01 -17.65
C ALA A 82 -10.57 -10.93 -17.18
N VAL A 83 -10.06 -9.74 -16.80
CA VAL A 83 -10.89 -8.57 -16.48
C VAL A 83 -11.67 -8.12 -17.72
N GLU A 84 -11.01 -7.96 -18.87
CA GLU A 84 -11.67 -7.52 -20.11
C GLU A 84 -12.76 -8.50 -20.58
N TYR A 85 -12.48 -9.80 -20.59
CA TYR A 85 -13.51 -10.81 -20.87
C TYR A 85 -14.67 -10.73 -19.88
N SER A 86 -14.40 -10.51 -18.59
CA SER A 86 -15.47 -10.37 -17.59
C SER A 86 -16.27 -9.07 -17.79
N ARG A 87 -15.66 -7.97 -18.28
CA ARG A 87 -16.39 -6.75 -18.66
C ARG A 87 -17.36 -7.01 -19.80
N HIS A 88 -16.94 -7.73 -20.84
CA HIS A 88 -17.85 -8.13 -21.93
C HIS A 88 -19.01 -8.98 -21.42
N ALA A 89 -18.75 -9.93 -20.50
CA ALA A 89 -19.79 -10.74 -19.89
C ALA A 89 -20.79 -9.89 -19.10
N VAL A 90 -20.32 -8.93 -18.30
CA VAL A 90 -21.17 -8.01 -17.53
C VAL A 90 -21.97 -7.08 -18.43
N ALA A 91 -21.39 -6.58 -19.52
CA ALA A 91 -22.10 -5.74 -20.49
C ALA A 91 -23.28 -6.49 -21.14
N ALA A 92 -23.12 -7.78 -21.40
CA ALA A 92 -24.18 -8.61 -21.97
C ALA A 92 -25.18 -9.16 -20.93
N MET A 93 -24.77 -9.30 -19.67
CA MET A 93 -25.57 -9.91 -18.59
C MET A 93 -25.44 -9.12 -17.27
N PRO A 94 -25.89 -7.86 -17.21
CA PRO A 94 -25.67 -6.98 -16.05
C PRO A 94 -26.44 -7.39 -14.79
N ASP A 95 -27.49 -8.21 -14.95
CA ASP A 95 -28.36 -8.63 -13.86
C ASP A 95 -28.08 -10.05 -13.34
N VAL A 96 -27.00 -10.68 -13.82
CA VAL A 96 -26.56 -11.99 -13.33
C VAL A 96 -25.51 -11.80 -12.23
N PRO A 97 -25.86 -11.95 -10.92
CA PRO A 97 -24.94 -11.64 -9.82
C PRO A 97 -23.59 -12.35 -9.91
N ALA A 98 -23.56 -13.60 -10.37
CA ALA A 98 -22.31 -14.36 -10.52
C ALA A 98 -21.37 -13.78 -11.58
N VAL A 99 -21.91 -13.24 -12.67
CA VAL A 99 -21.14 -12.62 -13.75
C VAL A 99 -20.59 -11.27 -13.28
N VAL A 100 -21.43 -10.45 -12.63
CA VAL A 100 -21.03 -9.17 -12.03
C VAL A 100 -19.94 -9.37 -10.98
N HIS A 101 -20.12 -10.35 -10.10
CA HIS A 101 -19.11 -10.68 -9.10
C HIS A 101 -17.81 -11.18 -9.73
N GLN A 102 -17.86 -11.99 -10.80
CA GLN A 102 -16.65 -12.49 -11.45
C GLN A 102 -15.75 -11.35 -11.92
N LEU A 103 -16.34 -10.29 -12.50
CA LEU A 103 -15.59 -9.09 -12.87
C LEU A 103 -14.88 -8.47 -11.66
N ALA A 104 -15.61 -8.22 -10.57
CA ALA A 104 -15.03 -7.66 -9.34
C ALA A 104 -13.91 -8.55 -8.78
N ALA A 105 -14.13 -9.87 -8.73
CA ALA A 105 -13.19 -10.84 -8.18
C ALA A 105 -11.88 -10.95 -9.00
N PHE A 106 -11.97 -10.88 -10.33
CA PHE A 106 -10.79 -10.95 -11.20
C PHE A 106 -10.07 -9.61 -11.23
N TRP A 107 -10.81 -8.52 -11.15
CA TRP A 107 -10.23 -7.19 -11.13
C TRP A 107 -9.51 -6.91 -9.81
N VAL A 108 -10.08 -7.26 -8.66
CA VAL A 108 -9.35 -7.14 -7.39
C VAL A 108 -8.09 -8.01 -7.38
N GLU A 109 -8.15 -9.21 -7.97
CA GLU A 109 -6.97 -10.09 -8.11
C GLU A 109 -5.89 -9.48 -9.03
N TYR A 110 -6.29 -8.78 -10.10
CA TYR A 110 -5.39 -8.03 -10.95
C TYR A 110 -4.72 -6.88 -10.18
N LEU A 111 -5.51 -6.10 -9.42
CA LEU A 111 -5.02 -4.96 -8.63
C LEU A 111 -4.05 -5.40 -7.53
N GLU A 112 -4.31 -6.52 -6.86
CA GLU A 112 -3.43 -7.10 -5.84
C GLU A 112 -2.04 -7.47 -6.37
N ARG A 113 -1.92 -7.72 -7.68
CA ARG A 113 -0.65 -8.05 -8.34
C ARG A 113 0.07 -6.85 -8.96
N LEU A 114 -0.53 -5.66 -8.92
CA LEU A 114 0.17 -4.44 -9.33
C LEU A 114 1.17 -4.03 -8.26
N GLU A 115 2.36 -3.60 -8.68
CA GLU A 115 3.38 -3.07 -7.76
C GLU A 115 2.88 -1.80 -7.04
N THR A 116 2.09 -1.00 -7.74
CA THR A 116 1.49 0.25 -7.25
C THR A 116 0.00 0.32 -7.61
N PRO A 117 -0.89 -0.28 -6.81
CA PRO A 117 -2.32 -0.16 -6.99
C PRO A 117 -2.76 1.24 -6.52
N GLN A 118 -2.70 2.24 -7.40
CA GLN A 118 -2.90 3.65 -7.01
C GLN A 118 -4.10 4.33 -7.70
N ARG A 119 -4.95 3.60 -8.41
CA ARG A 119 -6.12 4.19 -9.06
C ARG A 119 -7.32 4.05 -8.13
N THR A 120 -7.60 5.10 -7.33
CA THR A 120 -8.81 5.19 -6.50
C THR A 120 -10.08 4.87 -7.30
N HIS A 121 -10.13 5.35 -8.55
CA HIS A 121 -11.19 5.03 -9.49
C HIS A 121 -11.41 3.52 -9.71
N ASP A 122 -10.33 2.75 -9.82
CA ASP A 122 -10.42 1.30 -10.04
C ASP A 122 -10.97 0.59 -8.80
N PHE A 123 -10.63 1.05 -7.60
CA PHE A 123 -11.21 0.52 -6.36
C PHE A 123 -12.72 0.82 -6.28
N ASP A 124 -13.12 2.05 -6.62
CA ASP A 124 -14.53 2.43 -6.62
C ASP A 124 -15.34 1.62 -7.65
N GLU A 125 -14.78 1.34 -8.84
CA GLU A 125 -15.45 0.48 -9.83
C GLU A 125 -15.62 -0.96 -9.32
N VAL A 126 -14.55 -1.54 -8.76
CA VAL A 126 -14.57 -2.90 -8.19
C VAL A 126 -15.60 -2.99 -7.07
N GLU A 127 -15.64 -1.99 -6.19
CA GLU A 127 -16.58 -1.92 -5.08
C GLU A 127 -18.03 -1.80 -5.59
N ARG A 128 -18.29 -0.96 -6.61
CA ARG A 128 -19.62 -0.88 -7.23
C ARG A 128 -20.07 -2.24 -7.78
N HIS A 129 -19.18 -2.98 -8.43
CA HIS A 129 -19.51 -4.31 -8.95
C HIS A 129 -19.76 -5.33 -7.84
N VAL A 130 -18.95 -5.35 -6.78
CA VAL A 130 -19.17 -6.29 -5.66
C VAL A 130 -20.47 -5.97 -4.93
N ASP A 131 -20.78 -4.69 -4.69
CA ASP A 131 -22.01 -4.25 -4.03
C ASP A 131 -23.25 -4.53 -4.88
N ARG A 132 -23.15 -4.36 -6.20
CA ARG A 132 -24.22 -4.76 -7.13
C ARG A 132 -24.45 -6.27 -7.07
N ALA A 133 -23.40 -7.10 -7.06
CA ALA A 133 -23.55 -8.54 -6.96
C ALA A 133 -24.15 -8.99 -5.62
N ILE A 134 -23.75 -8.36 -4.51
CA ILE A 134 -24.35 -8.58 -3.17
C ILE A 134 -25.83 -8.20 -3.20
N SER A 135 -26.17 -7.05 -3.77
CA SER A 135 -27.56 -6.58 -3.87
C SER A 135 -28.43 -7.52 -4.72
N LEU A 136 -27.96 -7.91 -5.91
CA LEU A 136 -28.65 -8.84 -6.82
C LEU A 136 -28.86 -10.22 -6.19
N SER A 137 -27.95 -10.66 -5.31
CA SER A 137 -28.06 -11.92 -4.57
C SER A 137 -28.76 -11.81 -3.22
N GLN A 138 -29.26 -10.62 -2.87
CA GLN A 138 -29.90 -10.31 -1.59
C GLN A 138 -29.02 -10.67 -0.39
N GLY A 139 -27.70 -10.51 -0.53
CA GLY A 139 -26.72 -10.76 0.53
C GLY A 139 -26.56 -12.23 0.94
N ARG A 140 -27.03 -13.19 0.13
CA ARG A 140 -27.00 -14.62 0.50
C ARG A 140 -25.72 -15.35 0.10
N VAL A 141 -24.86 -14.73 -0.70
CA VAL A 141 -23.69 -15.39 -1.29
C VAL A 141 -22.41 -14.99 -0.54
N ALA A 142 -21.95 -15.88 0.34
CA ALA A 142 -20.80 -15.69 1.23
C ALA A 142 -19.54 -15.13 0.53
N HIS A 143 -19.09 -15.75 -0.55
CA HIS A 143 -17.84 -15.37 -1.22
C HIS A 143 -17.84 -13.97 -1.84
N TYR A 144 -19.00 -13.33 -2.01
CA TYR A 144 -19.06 -11.94 -2.47
C TYR A 144 -18.53 -10.98 -1.40
N PHE A 145 -18.79 -11.28 -0.12
CA PHE A 145 -18.26 -10.51 0.99
C PHE A 145 -16.74 -10.69 1.16
N GLU A 146 -16.18 -11.82 0.76
CA GLU A 146 -14.72 -11.98 0.73
C GLU A 146 -14.08 -11.05 -0.31
N THR A 147 -14.66 -10.95 -1.51
CA THR A 147 -14.18 -10.02 -2.54
C THR A 147 -14.35 -8.57 -2.10
N LYS A 148 -15.43 -8.24 -1.38
CA LYS A 148 -15.61 -6.93 -0.74
C LYS A 148 -14.51 -6.65 0.30
N GLY A 149 -14.19 -7.62 1.15
CA GLY A 149 -13.10 -7.50 2.11
C GLY A 149 -11.75 -7.22 1.43
N ARG A 150 -11.47 -7.87 0.30
CA ARG A 150 -10.23 -7.66 -0.47
C ARG A 150 -10.11 -6.23 -1.02
N VAL A 151 -11.17 -5.68 -1.61
CA VAL A 151 -11.11 -4.30 -2.15
C VAL A 151 -11.00 -3.26 -1.03
N LEU A 152 -11.70 -3.45 0.10
CA LEU A 152 -11.56 -2.59 1.28
C LEU A 152 -10.14 -2.61 1.84
N ALA A 153 -9.48 -3.78 1.85
CA ALA A 153 -8.10 -3.90 2.28
C ALA A 153 -7.12 -3.16 1.37
N LEU A 154 -7.34 -3.18 0.05
CA LEU A 154 -6.54 -2.39 -0.90
C LEU A 154 -6.72 -0.88 -0.69
N ARG A 155 -7.88 -0.44 -0.22
CA ARG A 155 -8.16 0.96 0.19
C ARG A 155 -7.56 1.34 1.54
N GLY A 156 -7.00 0.38 2.29
CA GLY A 156 -6.49 0.58 3.65
C GLY A 156 -7.59 0.59 4.72
N GLU A 157 -8.82 0.23 4.37
CA GLU A 157 -9.98 0.17 5.28
C GLU A 157 -10.02 -1.19 6.01
N PHE A 158 -8.96 -1.49 6.76
CA PHE A 158 -8.71 -2.84 7.29
C PHE A 158 -9.78 -3.37 8.25
N GLU A 159 -10.40 -2.50 9.06
CA GLU A 159 -11.50 -2.89 9.96
C GLU A 159 -12.74 -3.35 9.16
N ALA A 160 -13.15 -2.55 8.17
CA ALA A 160 -14.27 -2.88 7.30
C ALA A 160 -13.96 -4.14 6.47
N ALA A 161 -12.72 -4.29 6.02
CA ALA A 161 -12.25 -5.48 5.33
C ALA A 161 -12.41 -6.76 6.19
N ARG A 162 -11.99 -6.71 7.46
CA ARG A 162 -12.15 -7.83 8.40
C ARG A 162 -13.61 -8.15 8.69
N SER A 163 -14.45 -7.13 8.83
CA SER A 163 -15.89 -7.32 9.02
C SER A 163 -16.53 -8.03 7.81
N ALA A 164 -16.20 -7.62 6.59
CA ALA A 164 -16.70 -8.27 5.39
C ALA A 164 -16.25 -9.75 5.27
N VAL A 165 -14.99 -10.06 5.59
CA VAL A 165 -14.51 -11.45 5.62
C VAL A 165 -15.18 -12.26 6.73
N ALA A 166 -15.44 -11.66 7.90
CA ALA A 166 -16.20 -12.33 8.96
C ALA A 166 -17.63 -12.68 8.50
N GLN A 167 -18.29 -11.77 7.79
CA GLN A 167 -19.60 -12.02 7.19
C GLN A 167 -19.56 -13.15 6.14
N ALA A 168 -18.49 -13.23 5.34
CA ALA A 168 -18.30 -14.34 4.41
C ALA A 168 -18.22 -15.70 5.13
N ILE A 169 -17.50 -15.76 6.27
CA ILE A 169 -17.39 -16.97 7.09
C ILE A 169 -18.74 -17.35 7.69
N GLU A 170 -19.50 -16.38 8.18
CA GLU A 170 -20.80 -16.62 8.84
C GLU A 170 -21.86 -17.13 7.87
N LEU A 171 -21.86 -16.62 6.63
CA LEU A 171 -22.82 -17.01 5.59
C LEU A 171 -22.48 -18.32 4.87
N GLU A 172 -21.28 -18.87 5.02
CA GLU A 172 -20.85 -20.02 4.22
C GLU A 172 -21.56 -21.32 4.64
N PRO A 173 -22.28 -21.99 3.73
CA PRO A 173 -23.07 -23.17 4.08
C PRO A 173 -22.17 -24.35 4.49
N ARG A 174 -22.30 -24.79 5.76
CA ARG A 174 -21.53 -25.91 6.32
C ARG A 174 -21.73 -27.24 5.59
N ALA A 175 -22.90 -27.44 4.98
CA ALA A 175 -23.22 -28.64 4.20
C ALA A 175 -22.66 -28.61 2.76
N SER A 176 -22.07 -27.49 2.33
CA SER A 176 -21.48 -27.37 1.00
C SER A 176 -20.29 -28.31 0.84
N ARG A 177 -20.22 -29.03 -0.28
CA ARG A 177 -19.01 -29.79 -0.68
C ARG A 177 -17.75 -28.93 -0.74
N ASP A 178 -17.91 -27.62 -0.95
CA ASP A 178 -16.81 -26.67 -1.06
C ASP A 178 -16.48 -25.98 0.28
N TYR A 179 -17.17 -26.32 1.38
CA TYR A 179 -17.10 -25.60 2.65
C TYR A 179 -15.67 -25.43 3.17
N LEU A 180 -14.92 -26.54 3.31
CA LEU A 180 -13.55 -26.50 3.83
C LEU A 180 -12.63 -25.66 2.94
N ARG A 181 -12.73 -25.82 1.61
CA ARG A 181 -11.92 -25.06 0.64
C ARG A 181 -12.19 -23.55 0.76
N ARG A 182 -13.47 -23.15 0.85
CA ARG A 182 -13.86 -21.75 0.98
C ARG A 182 -13.49 -21.17 2.32
N LEU A 183 -13.67 -21.92 3.41
CA LEU A 183 -13.26 -21.48 4.74
C LEU A 183 -11.75 -21.21 4.78
N THR A 184 -10.93 -22.12 4.24
CA THR A 184 -9.47 -21.90 4.12
C THR A 184 -9.15 -20.65 3.30
N GLN A 185 -9.85 -20.42 2.18
CA GLN A 185 -9.69 -19.20 1.39
C GLN A 185 -10.00 -17.93 2.21
N TYR A 186 -11.08 -17.93 2.99
CA TYR A 186 -11.45 -16.78 3.82
C TYR A 186 -10.44 -16.52 4.94
N GLN A 187 -9.92 -17.58 5.55
CA GLN A 187 -8.84 -17.49 6.53
C GLN A 187 -7.56 -16.90 5.92
N ALA A 188 -7.18 -17.37 4.73
CA ALA A 188 -6.03 -16.82 4.00
C ALA A 188 -6.22 -15.32 3.68
N THR A 189 -7.41 -14.92 3.24
CA THR A 189 -7.72 -13.52 3.01
C THR A 189 -7.66 -12.70 4.31
N ARG A 190 -8.15 -13.23 5.44
CA ARG A 190 -8.06 -12.56 6.75
C ARG A 190 -6.60 -12.33 7.17
N VAL A 191 -5.75 -13.36 7.10
CA VAL A 191 -4.32 -13.26 7.41
C VAL A 191 -3.63 -12.24 6.51
N ARG A 192 -3.98 -12.21 5.21
CA ARG A 192 -3.45 -11.22 4.28
C ARG A 192 -3.85 -9.79 4.64
N ILE A 193 -5.08 -9.57 5.08
CA ILE A 193 -5.53 -8.25 5.55
C ILE A 193 -4.68 -7.78 6.74
N ASP A 194 -4.46 -8.66 7.71
CA ASP A 194 -3.64 -8.35 8.89
C ASP A 194 -2.19 -8.02 8.48
N LEU A 195 -1.62 -8.80 7.54
CA LEU A 195 -0.29 -8.54 6.99
C LEU A 195 -0.20 -7.20 6.24
N MET A 196 -1.22 -6.85 5.45
CA MET A 196 -1.28 -5.56 4.75
C MET A 196 -1.35 -4.38 5.74
N GLN A 197 -2.13 -4.54 6.83
CA GLN A 197 -2.23 -3.54 7.89
C GLN A 197 -0.89 -3.34 8.60
N GLU A 198 -0.20 -4.42 8.97
CA GLU A 198 1.12 -4.34 9.58
C GLU A 198 2.15 -3.71 8.62
N ARG A 199 2.15 -4.12 7.34
CA ARG A 199 3.02 -3.51 6.33
C ARG A 199 2.78 -1.99 6.21
N ALA A 200 1.53 -1.55 6.22
CA ALA A 200 1.19 -0.13 6.19
C ALA A 200 1.68 0.61 7.45
N ARG A 201 1.53 0.01 8.63
CA ARG A 201 2.06 0.55 9.89
C ARG A 201 3.59 0.68 9.86
N TRP A 202 4.29 -0.36 9.41
CA TRP A 202 5.74 -0.36 9.26
C TRP A 202 6.22 0.69 8.27
N ALA A 203 5.54 0.85 7.13
CA ALA A 203 5.88 1.87 6.14
C ALA A 203 5.74 3.29 6.74
N GLN A 204 4.66 3.57 7.47
CA GLN A 204 4.48 4.85 8.15
C GLN A 204 5.53 5.08 9.24
N ALA A 205 5.85 4.06 10.04
CA ALA A 205 6.89 4.16 11.06
C ALA A 205 8.27 4.43 10.42
N HIS A 206 8.60 3.73 9.33
CA HIS A 206 9.86 3.92 8.61
C HIS A 206 9.99 5.35 8.06
N GLU A 207 8.91 5.90 7.49
CA GLU A 207 8.92 7.27 6.97
C GLU A 207 9.09 8.32 8.08
N ARG A 208 8.45 8.11 9.23
CA ARG A 208 8.65 8.96 10.42
C ARG A 208 10.11 8.92 10.89
N PHE A 209 10.68 7.73 11.04
CA PHE A 209 12.09 7.58 11.42
C PHE A 209 13.04 8.24 10.40
N ARG A 210 12.77 8.12 9.09
CA ARG A 210 13.57 8.80 8.07
C ARG A 210 13.52 10.32 8.21
N THR A 211 12.34 10.86 8.50
CA THR A 211 12.14 12.30 8.70
C THR A 211 12.88 12.78 9.96
N GLU A 212 12.71 12.08 11.09
CA GLU A 212 13.43 12.39 12.34
C GLU A 212 14.95 12.31 12.17
N LEU A 213 15.47 11.32 11.43
CA LEU A 213 16.89 11.21 11.13
C LEU A 213 17.38 12.35 10.25
N ALA A 214 16.59 12.80 9.29
CA ALA A 214 16.94 13.94 8.44
C ALA A 214 17.03 15.22 9.27
N GLU A 215 16.06 15.45 10.17
CA GLU A 215 16.08 16.58 11.11
C GLU A 215 17.28 16.52 12.07
N PHE A 216 17.55 15.36 12.66
CA PHE A 216 18.71 15.17 13.54
C PHE A 216 20.03 15.46 12.80
N LYS A 217 20.19 14.95 11.57
CA LYS A 217 21.39 15.23 10.75
C LYS A 217 21.52 16.72 10.45
N ALA A 218 20.42 17.41 10.13
CA ALA A 218 20.43 18.84 9.90
C ALA A 218 20.87 19.63 11.16
N GLN A 219 20.34 19.25 12.33
CA GLN A 219 20.74 19.84 13.61
C GLN A 219 22.23 19.61 13.92
N GLN A 220 22.75 18.41 13.65
CA GLN A 220 24.18 18.09 13.84
C GLN A 220 25.08 18.91 12.90
N LEU A 221 24.72 19.04 11.62
CA LEU A 221 25.46 19.86 10.67
C LEU A 221 25.44 21.35 11.06
N GLN A 222 24.31 21.84 11.57
CA GLN A 222 24.20 23.20 12.08
C GLN A 222 25.12 23.43 13.29
N LEU A 223 25.15 22.48 14.23
CA LEU A 223 26.06 22.56 15.39
C LEU A 223 27.53 22.53 14.95
N LEU A 224 27.89 21.65 14.02
CA LEU A 224 29.25 21.56 13.49
C LEU A 224 29.67 22.85 12.77
N GLY A 225 28.78 23.41 11.94
CA GLY A 225 29.02 24.69 11.27
C GLY A 225 29.18 25.86 12.23
N LEU A 226 28.37 25.90 13.29
CA LEU A 226 28.51 26.90 14.36
C LEU A 226 29.86 26.77 15.07
N LEU A 227 30.24 25.55 15.51
CA LEU A 227 31.51 25.31 16.18
C LEU A 227 32.70 25.67 15.28
N ALA A 228 32.65 25.32 14.00
CA ALA A 228 33.68 25.68 13.03
C ALA A 228 33.80 27.21 12.87
N ALA A 229 32.67 27.92 12.76
CA ALA A 229 32.66 29.39 12.66
C ALA A 229 33.23 30.05 13.93
N VAL A 230 32.90 29.52 15.11
CA VAL A 230 33.45 29.98 16.39
C VAL A 230 34.96 29.77 16.44
N VAL A 231 35.45 28.56 16.13
CA VAL A 231 36.89 28.26 16.15
C VAL A 231 37.64 29.14 15.14
N ALA A 232 37.11 29.32 13.94
CA ALA A 232 37.68 30.20 12.92
C ALA A 232 37.76 31.66 13.40
N PHE A 233 36.70 32.16 14.05
CA PHE A 233 36.66 33.49 14.63
C PHE A 233 37.70 33.66 15.75
N ILE A 234 37.77 32.71 16.69
CA ILE A 234 38.75 32.72 17.78
C ILE A 234 40.18 32.67 17.23
N ALA A 235 40.47 31.82 16.24
CA ALA A 235 41.79 31.72 15.62
C ALA A 235 42.20 33.01 14.89
N THR A 236 41.26 33.65 14.19
CA THR A 236 41.50 34.90 13.46
C THR A 236 41.73 36.05 14.42
N ALA A 237 40.87 36.21 15.44
CA ALA A 237 41.08 37.20 16.50
C ALA A 237 42.42 36.94 17.24
N GLY A 238 42.73 35.67 17.47
CA GLY A 238 44.01 35.13 17.93
C GLY A 238 45.22 35.72 17.22
N ASN A 239 45.24 35.49 15.91
CA ASN A 239 46.33 35.89 15.03
C ASN A 239 46.44 37.42 14.88
N ILE A 240 45.32 38.14 14.80
CA ILE A 240 45.36 39.61 14.70
C ILE A 240 45.91 40.21 16.00
N ALA A 241 45.51 39.68 17.16
CA ALA A 241 45.97 40.19 18.44
C ALA A 241 47.47 39.94 18.67
N SER A 242 47.99 38.79 18.24
CA SER A 242 49.43 38.48 18.34
C SER A 242 50.28 39.40 17.45
N GLN A 243 49.74 39.86 16.32
CA GLN A 243 50.40 40.82 15.42
C GLN A 243 50.27 42.27 15.90
N ALA A 244 49.19 42.64 16.58
CA ALA A 244 48.92 44.02 16.98
C ALA A 244 49.86 44.57 18.07
N GLY A 245 50.42 43.70 18.92
CA GLY A 245 51.38 44.06 19.97
C GLY A 245 50.82 44.96 21.10
N GLY A 246 51.25 44.72 22.34
CA GLY A 246 50.89 45.57 23.49
C GLY A 246 49.39 45.57 23.85
N ILE A 247 48.90 46.72 24.34
CA ILE A 247 47.55 46.88 24.90
C ILE A 247 46.44 46.66 23.84
N TYR A 248 46.71 46.96 22.57
CA TYR A 248 45.74 46.77 21.49
C TYR A 248 45.40 45.29 21.25
N GLY A 249 46.37 44.38 21.42
CA GLY A 249 46.13 42.94 21.35
C GLY A 249 45.24 42.44 22.50
N ILE A 250 45.45 42.96 23.71
CA ILE A 250 44.63 42.62 24.89
C ILE A 250 43.19 43.09 24.69
N ARG A 251 42.98 44.32 24.19
CA ARG A 251 41.65 44.85 23.88
C ARG A 251 40.93 44.00 22.84
N LEU A 252 41.62 43.60 21.77
CA LEU A 252 41.03 42.77 20.72
C LEU A 252 40.60 41.39 21.25
N MET A 253 41.42 40.77 22.11
CA MET A 253 41.08 39.52 22.77
C MET A 253 39.85 39.63 23.67
N LEU A 254 39.71 40.74 24.40
CA LEU A 254 38.56 41.00 25.27
C LEU A 254 37.27 41.17 24.45
N VAL A 255 37.33 41.94 23.35
CA VAL A 255 36.19 42.12 22.44
C VAL A 255 35.83 40.80 21.75
N ALA A 256 36.81 40.03 21.28
CA ALA A 256 36.57 38.73 20.65
C ALA A 256 35.94 37.73 21.64
N SER A 257 36.41 37.68 22.89
CA SER A 257 35.85 36.82 23.93
C SER A 257 34.41 37.22 24.28
N GLY A 258 34.13 38.52 24.36
CA GLY A 258 32.78 39.04 24.56
C GLY A 258 31.84 38.72 23.39
N ALA A 259 32.32 38.86 22.15
CA ALA A 259 31.55 38.51 20.94
C ALA A 259 31.21 37.02 20.88
N VAL A 260 32.17 36.14 21.20
CA VAL A 260 31.93 34.68 21.33
C VAL A 260 30.87 34.41 22.40
N GLY A 261 30.95 35.07 23.56
CA GLY A 261 29.96 34.95 24.62
C GLY A 261 28.54 35.32 24.19
N VAL A 262 28.38 36.40 23.42
CA VAL A 262 27.07 36.81 22.87
C VAL A 262 26.54 35.81 21.85
N VAL A 263 27.39 35.29 20.96
CA VAL A 263 27.01 34.27 19.97
C VAL A 263 26.52 32.99 20.66
N PHE A 264 27.27 32.46 21.64
CA PHE A 264 26.86 31.28 22.41
C PHE A 264 25.64 31.54 23.28
N GLY A 265 25.52 32.72 23.88
CA GLY A 265 24.33 33.12 24.63
C GLY A 265 23.07 33.08 23.75
N THR A 266 23.15 33.69 22.56
CA THR A 266 22.05 33.73 21.59
C THR A 266 21.70 32.33 21.07
N PHE A 267 22.69 31.49 20.77
CA PHE A 267 22.46 30.11 20.35
C PHE A 267 21.85 29.24 21.47
N SER A 268 22.29 29.44 22.71
CA SER A 268 21.69 28.78 23.87
C SER A 268 20.21 29.16 24.10
N LEU A 269 19.73 30.29 23.54
CA LEU A 269 18.30 30.65 23.55
C LEU A 269 17.47 29.71 22.67
N VAL A 270 18.02 29.34 21.52
CA VAL A 270 17.34 28.53 20.51
C VAL A 270 17.23 27.07 20.96
N ASN A 271 18.22 26.56 21.69
CA ASN A 271 18.30 25.16 22.09
C ASN A 271 17.78 24.86 23.52
N ASN A 272 17.51 25.88 24.35
CA ASN A 272 17.17 25.66 25.77
C ASN A 272 16.16 26.68 26.30
N SER A 273 15.09 26.22 26.95
CA SER A 273 13.99 27.07 27.44
C SER A 273 14.32 27.89 28.70
N ARG A 274 15.52 27.76 29.27
CA ARG A 274 15.92 28.53 30.48
C ARG A 274 16.51 29.89 30.14
N VAL A 275 15.63 30.82 29.76
CA VAL A 275 15.90 32.22 29.40
C VAL A 275 16.84 32.92 30.41
N ARG A 276 16.75 32.60 31.71
CA ARG A 276 17.60 33.21 32.75
C ARG A 276 19.10 32.99 32.54
N ARG A 277 19.54 31.79 32.11
CA ARG A 277 20.97 31.52 31.89
C ARG A 277 21.48 32.22 30.63
N VAL A 278 20.62 32.33 29.63
CA VAL A 278 20.93 33.03 28.38
C VAL A 278 21.12 34.53 28.61
N ALA A 279 20.21 35.16 29.36
CA ALA A 279 20.31 36.58 29.67
C ALA A 279 21.63 36.92 30.38
N VAL A 280 22.05 36.09 31.34
CA VAL A 280 23.32 36.27 32.05
C VAL A 280 24.52 36.17 31.11
N ALA A 281 24.54 35.17 30.21
CA ALA A 281 25.64 34.99 29.24
C ALA A 281 25.75 36.17 28.26
N VAL A 282 24.61 36.66 27.74
CA VAL A 282 24.58 37.80 26.82
C VAL A 282 25.01 39.10 27.51
N VAL A 283 24.51 39.37 28.72
CA VAL A 283 24.90 40.56 29.50
C VAL A 283 26.39 40.54 29.82
N PHE A 284 26.93 39.40 30.22
CA PHE A 284 28.36 39.24 30.48
C PHE A 284 29.21 39.44 29.21
N GLY A 285 28.76 38.90 28.07
CA GLY A 285 29.41 39.11 26.77
C GLY A 285 29.43 40.59 26.36
N CYS A 286 28.30 41.30 26.50
CA CYS A 286 28.23 42.74 26.25
C CYS A 286 29.12 43.56 27.19
N ALA A 287 29.20 43.17 28.47
CA ALA A 287 30.08 43.83 29.44
C ALA A 287 31.57 43.68 29.07
N LEU A 288 31.99 42.51 28.60
CA LEU A 288 33.35 42.28 28.09
C LEU A 288 33.65 43.12 26.84
N ILE A 289 32.70 43.21 25.90
CA ILE A 289 32.85 44.09 24.73
C ILE A 289 33.01 45.56 25.18
N GLY A 290 32.17 46.01 26.11
CA GLY A 290 32.25 47.35 26.69
C GLY A 290 33.60 47.62 27.35
N ALA A 291 34.10 46.69 28.16
CA ALA A 291 35.42 46.80 28.79
C ALA A 291 36.55 46.86 27.74
N GLY A 292 36.49 46.06 26.68
CA GLY A 292 37.50 46.08 25.62
C GLY A 292 37.56 47.40 24.84
N ILE A 293 36.42 48.10 24.69
CA ILE A 293 36.33 49.39 23.99
C ILE A 293 36.70 50.57 24.90
N PHE A 294 36.23 50.57 26.15
CA PHE A 294 36.26 51.75 27.02
C PHE A 294 37.41 51.77 28.04
N VAL A 295 38.14 50.66 28.27
CA VAL A 295 39.28 50.67 29.22
C VAL A 295 40.43 51.51 28.64
N PRO A 296 40.78 52.67 29.24
CA PRO A 296 41.84 53.54 28.73
C PRO A 296 43.22 52.88 28.85
N ALA A 297 44.09 53.11 27.86
CA ALA A 297 45.40 52.45 27.76
C ALA A 297 46.33 52.78 28.95
N SER A 298 46.05 53.85 29.69
CA SER A 298 46.79 54.28 30.87
C SER A 298 46.54 53.43 32.12
N TRP A 299 45.58 52.50 32.11
CA TRP A 299 45.23 51.66 33.27
C TRP A 299 45.82 50.25 33.22
N MET A 300 46.52 49.89 32.14
CA MET A 300 47.08 48.55 31.90
C MET A 300 48.60 48.55 31.64
N SER A 301 49.27 49.69 31.84
CA SER A 301 50.73 49.83 31.90
C SER A 301 51.24 49.67 33.33
#